data_AF-A0A972XYX0-F1
#
_entry.id   AF-A0A972XYX0-F1
#
_cell.length_a   1.000
_cell.length_b   1.000
_cell.length_c   1.000
_cell.angle_alpha   90.00
_cell.angle_beta   90.00
_cell.angle_gamma   90.00
#
_symmetry.space_group_name_H-M   'P 1'
#
loop_
_entity.id
_entity.type
_entity.pdbx_description
1 polymer ?
#
loop_
_entity_poly.entity_id
_entity_poly.type
_entity_poly.pdbx_seq_one_letter_code
_entity_poly.pdbx_strand_id
1 'polypeptide(L)'
;MRSVNDLKIRIFADGADFDSIIEIAKNPLVQGFTTNPSLIARAGEKNYEDFARKVIAAVPDRPCSFEIIADDFDEMINQARKISSWGSNVNVKVPVTNTKGVFAGEVIKALSNEGIILNITAVFTPKQVEMVADAIVPGAHAMVSVFAGRIADTGVDPLPIMR
;
A
#
# COMPACT_ATOMS: atom_id res chain seq x y z
N MET A 1 28.02 12.95 11.79
CA MET A 1 26.67 13.07 11.22
C MET A 1 26.14 11.67 10.98
N ARG A 2 24.87 11.38 11.27
CA ARG A 2 24.24 10.16 10.78
C ARG A 2 24.08 10.29 9.26
N SER A 3 24.52 9.29 8.51
CA SER A 3 24.24 9.21 7.07
C SER A 3 22.75 8.90 6.88
N VAL A 4 22.18 9.27 5.74
CA VAL A 4 20.82 8.86 5.36
C VAL A 4 20.70 7.32 5.37
N ASN A 5 21.81 6.63 5.08
CA ASN A 5 21.91 5.16 5.12
C ASN A 5 21.77 4.57 6.54
N ASP A 6 21.94 5.38 7.59
CA ASP A 6 21.85 4.94 8.99
C ASP A 6 20.42 5.10 9.56
N LEU A 7 19.48 5.64 8.78
CA LEU A 7 18.10 5.81 9.21
C LEU A 7 17.39 4.45 9.20
N LYS A 8 16.65 4.16 10.29
CA LYS A 8 15.69 3.04 10.34
C LYS A 8 14.44 3.28 9.48
N ILE A 9 14.35 4.45 8.84
CA ILE A 9 13.23 4.90 8.05
C ILE A 9 13.42 4.40 6.63
N ARG A 10 12.41 3.71 6.10
CA ARG A 10 12.37 3.33 4.70
C ARG A 10 11.64 4.39 3.89
N ILE A 11 12.22 4.80 2.77
CA ILE A 11 11.60 5.77 1.86
C ILE A 11 10.96 5.01 0.71
N PHE A 12 9.68 5.27 0.47
CA PHE A 12 8.93 4.69 -0.64
C PHE A 12 8.55 5.82 -1.60
N ALA A 13 8.58 5.54 -2.91
CA ALA A 13 8.11 6.47 -3.92
C ALA A 13 6.67 6.13 -4.31
N ASP A 14 5.79 7.13 -4.33
CA ASP A 14 4.42 6.98 -4.84
C ASP A 14 4.38 7.39 -6.31
N GLY A 15 3.89 6.50 -7.17
CA GLY A 15 3.91 6.73 -8.61
C GLY A 15 3.17 5.67 -9.39
N ALA A 16 2.88 5.97 -10.64
CA ALA A 16 2.13 5.07 -11.52
C ALA A 16 2.53 5.15 -12.99
N ASP A 17 3.59 5.91 -13.28
CA ASP A 17 4.21 5.97 -14.59
C ASP A 17 5.42 5.04 -14.59
N PHE A 18 5.49 4.14 -15.58
CA PHE A 18 6.52 3.11 -15.62
C PHE A 18 7.92 3.73 -15.72
N ASP A 19 8.12 4.68 -16.63
CA ASP A 19 9.44 5.27 -16.89
C ASP A 19 9.94 6.05 -15.66
N SER A 20 9.03 6.78 -14.99
CA SER A 20 9.32 7.47 -13.73
C SER A 20 9.71 6.49 -12.61
N ILE A 21 9.02 5.34 -12.50
CA ILE A 21 9.37 4.30 -11.52
C ILE A 21 10.80 3.78 -11.77
N ILE A 22 11.15 3.48 -13.02
CA ILE A 22 12.50 3.00 -13.37
C ILE A 22 13.57 4.05 -13.10
N GLU A 23 13.30 5.31 -13.42
CA GLU A 23 14.26 6.38 -13.16
C GLU A 23 14.48 6.55 -11.65
N ILE A 24 13.40 6.60 -10.87
CA ILE A 24 13.45 6.72 -9.41
C ILE A 24 14.13 5.50 -8.78
N ALA A 25 13.97 4.31 -9.36
CA ALA A 25 14.63 3.09 -8.88
C ALA A 25 16.16 3.16 -8.92
N LYS A 26 16.74 4.06 -9.73
CA LYS A 26 18.20 4.30 -9.72
C LYS A 26 18.68 4.97 -8.43
N ASN A 27 17.79 5.62 -7.68
CA ASN A 27 18.12 6.25 -6.41
C ASN A 27 18.15 5.19 -5.27
N PRO A 28 19.31 4.92 -4.65
CA PRO A 28 19.43 3.92 -3.58
C PRO A 28 18.66 4.28 -2.30
N LEU A 29 18.24 5.53 -2.15
CA LEU A 29 17.41 5.96 -1.02
C LEU A 29 15.98 5.41 -1.12
N VAL A 30 15.50 5.07 -2.31
CA VAL A 30 14.14 4.56 -2.52
C VAL A 30 14.13 3.04 -2.34
N GLN A 31 13.45 2.60 -1.29
CA GLN A 31 13.44 1.21 -0.82
C GLN A 31 12.12 0.49 -1.09
N GLY A 32 11.25 1.08 -1.91
CA GLY A 32 9.98 0.48 -2.33
C GLY A 32 9.10 1.48 -3.08
N PHE A 33 8.00 0.98 -3.62
CA PHE A 33 7.06 1.75 -4.42
C PHE A 33 5.64 1.53 -3.96
N THR A 34 4.83 2.58 -4.02
CA THR A 34 3.38 2.49 -3.87
C THR A 34 2.72 2.97 -5.14
N THR A 35 1.66 2.27 -5.53
CA THR A 35 0.82 2.66 -6.67
C THR A 35 -0.61 2.89 -6.19
N ASN A 36 -1.40 3.54 -7.03
CA ASN A 36 -2.85 3.51 -6.88
C ASN A 36 -3.53 3.45 -8.27
N PRO A 37 -4.71 2.83 -8.39
CA PRO A 37 -5.41 2.66 -9.66
C PRO A 37 -5.69 4.00 -10.36
N SER A 38 -5.99 5.06 -9.60
CA SER A 38 -6.29 6.38 -10.15
C SER A 38 -5.10 7.06 -10.83
N LEU A 39 -3.87 6.84 -10.33
CA LEU A 39 -2.65 7.35 -10.95
C LEU A 39 -2.30 6.50 -12.19
N ILE A 40 -2.49 5.18 -12.14
CA ILE A 40 -2.24 4.26 -13.27
C ILE A 40 -3.17 4.59 -14.44
N ALA A 41 -4.46 4.79 -14.17
CA ALA A 41 -5.42 5.23 -15.18
C ALA A 41 -5.04 6.60 -15.78
N ARG A 42 -4.52 7.52 -14.96
CA ARG A 42 -4.06 8.85 -15.43
C ARG A 42 -2.80 8.78 -16.28
N ALA A 43 -1.95 7.77 -16.08
CA ALA A 43 -0.79 7.49 -16.92
C ALA A 43 -1.16 6.86 -18.29
N GLY A 44 -2.45 6.56 -18.52
CA GLY A 44 -2.95 6.00 -19.77
C GLY A 44 -2.89 4.47 -19.84
N GLU A 45 -2.51 3.81 -18.75
CA GLU A 45 -2.43 2.35 -18.68
C GLU A 45 -3.82 1.73 -18.57
N LYS A 46 -4.15 0.85 -19.53
CA LYS A 46 -5.47 0.23 -19.64
C LYS A 46 -5.56 -1.13 -18.96
N ASN A 47 -4.42 -1.79 -18.76
CA ASN A 47 -4.37 -3.09 -18.09
C ASN A 47 -3.53 -2.98 -16.80
N TYR A 48 -4.24 -2.96 -15.67
CA TYR A 48 -3.66 -2.84 -14.35
C TYR A 48 -2.70 -4.00 -14.01
N GLU A 49 -3.06 -5.23 -14.39
CA GLU A 49 -2.24 -6.41 -14.11
C GLU A 49 -0.96 -6.41 -14.96
N ASP A 50 -1.05 -6.08 -16.25
CA ASP A 50 0.13 -6.00 -17.12
C ASP A 50 1.11 -4.92 -16.63
N PHE A 51 0.59 -3.74 -16.26
CA PHE A 51 1.40 -2.67 -15.67
C PHE A 51 2.08 -3.14 -14.37
N ALA A 52 1.33 -3.73 -13.45
CA ALA A 52 1.86 -4.19 -12.18
C ALA A 52 2.97 -5.24 -12.37
N ARG A 53 2.74 -6.24 -13.24
CA ARG A 53 3.73 -7.27 -13.57
C ARG A 53 4.98 -6.68 -14.24
N LYS A 54 4.81 -5.69 -15.12
CA LYS A 54 5.93 -4.97 -15.75
C LYS A 54 6.79 -4.25 -14.71
N VAL A 55 6.16 -3.56 -13.75
CA VAL A 55 6.86 -2.90 -12.62
C VAL A 55 7.58 -3.93 -11.75
N ILE A 56 6.89 -4.99 -11.33
CA ILE A 56 7.45 -6.07 -10.51
C ILE A 56 8.72 -6.66 -11.13
N ALA A 57 8.68 -6.94 -12.45
CA ALA A 57 9.81 -7.50 -13.16
C ALA A 57 11.01 -6.53 -13.26
N ALA A 58 10.74 -5.21 -13.30
CA ALA A 58 11.77 -4.19 -13.47
C ALA A 58 12.41 -3.73 -12.15
N VAL A 59 11.73 -3.90 -11.01
CA VAL A 59 12.25 -3.63 -9.66
C VAL A 59 12.10 -4.84 -8.73
N PRO A 60 12.75 -5.99 -9.04
CA PRO A 60 12.54 -7.25 -8.31
C PRO A 60 13.13 -7.24 -6.89
N ASP A 61 14.06 -6.32 -6.59
CA ASP A 61 14.77 -6.21 -5.31
C ASP A 61 14.01 -5.41 -4.25
N ARG A 62 12.85 -4.81 -4.60
CA ARG A 62 12.13 -3.87 -3.74
C ARG A 62 10.63 -4.14 -3.73
N PRO A 63 9.95 -3.92 -2.59
CA PRO A 63 8.52 -4.09 -2.50
C PRO A 63 7.73 -3.07 -3.33
N CYS A 64 6.65 -3.54 -3.96
CA CYS A 64 5.70 -2.71 -4.70
C CYS A 64 4.27 -2.92 -4.17
N SER A 65 3.61 -1.84 -3.75
CA SER A 65 2.21 -1.90 -3.30
C SER A 65 1.23 -1.68 -4.45
N PHE A 66 0.26 -2.60 -4.58
CA PHE A 66 -0.82 -2.56 -5.56
C PHE A 66 -2.17 -2.65 -4.85
N GLU A 67 -3.10 -1.77 -5.20
CA GLU A 67 -4.39 -1.60 -4.52
C GLU A 67 -5.48 -2.46 -5.15
N ILE A 68 -6.28 -3.09 -4.29
CA ILE A 68 -7.54 -3.69 -4.71
C ILE A 68 -8.53 -2.60 -5.13
N ILE A 69 -9.40 -2.94 -6.07
CA ILE A 69 -10.47 -2.09 -6.61
C ILE A 69 -11.85 -2.59 -6.13
N ALA A 70 -11.93 -3.86 -5.73
CA ALA A 70 -13.13 -4.49 -5.22
C ALA A 70 -13.67 -3.80 -3.96
N ASP A 71 -14.99 -3.87 -3.78
CA ASP A 71 -15.70 -3.22 -2.68
C ASP A 71 -16.46 -4.21 -1.77
N ASP A 72 -16.81 -5.37 -2.32
CA ASP A 72 -17.38 -6.49 -1.56
C ASP A 72 -16.26 -7.30 -0.91
N PHE A 73 -16.45 -7.75 0.34
CA PHE A 73 -15.37 -8.36 1.12
C PHE A 73 -14.85 -9.68 0.52
N ASP A 74 -15.72 -10.50 -0.05
CA ASP A 74 -15.29 -11.76 -0.69
C ASP A 74 -14.46 -11.45 -1.94
N GLU A 75 -14.89 -10.46 -2.72
CA GLU A 75 -14.17 -10.01 -3.91
C GLU A 75 -12.85 -9.30 -3.56
N MET A 76 -12.81 -8.53 -2.47
CA MET A 76 -11.59 -7.92 -1.94
C MET A 76 -10.55 -8.99 -1.60
N ILE A 77 -10.96 -10.08 -0.93
CA ILE A 77 -10.07 -11.20 -0.61
C ILE A 77 -9.59 -11.91 -1.88
N ASN A 78 -10.50 -12.21 -2.81
CA ASN A 78 -10.13 -12.89 -4.06
C ASN A 78 -9.18 -12.06 -4.92
N GLN A 79 -9.45 -10.76 -5.06
CA GLN A 79 -8.59 -9.85 -5.78
C GLN A 79 -7.23 -9.69 -5.09
N ALA A 80 -7.19 -9.60 -3.76
CA ALA A 80 -5.95 -9.55 -3.00
C ALA A 80 -5.06 -10.78 -3.24
N ARG A 81 -5.63 -11.99 -3.20
CA ARG A 81 -4.91 -13.24 -3.51
C ARG A 81 -4.38 -13.25 -4.95
N LYS A 82 -5.16 -12.71 -5.89
CA LYS A 82 -4.70 -12.56 -7.28
C LYS A 82 -3.51 -11.61 -7.35
N ILE A 83 -3.60 -10.43 -6.75
CA ILE A 83 -2.52 -9.43 -6.74
C ILE A 83 -1.26 -10.00 -6.09
N SER A 84 -1.37 -10.66 -4.93
CA SER A 84 -0.22 -11.24 -4.23
C SER A 84 0.49 -12.34 -5.04
N SER A 85 -0.23 -12.99 -5.97
CA SER A 85 0.36 -14.03 -6.83
C SER A 85 1.28 -13.47 -7.93
N TRP A 86 1.32 -12.15 -8.13
CA TRP A 86 2.07 -11.54 -9.23
C TRP A 86 3.58 -11.51 -9.02
N GLY A 87 4.05 -11.56 -7.77
CA GLY A 87 5.47 -11.59 -7.43
C GLY A 87 5.71 -11.62 -5.93
N SER A 88 6.88 -12.10 -5.51
CA SER A 88 7.27 -12.19 -4.09
C SER A 88 7.53 -10.83 -3.44
N ASN A 89 7.75 -9.79 -4.24
CA ASN A 89 7.93 -8.41 -3.81
C ASN A 89 6.62 -7.60 -3.84
N VAL A 90 5.46 -8.25 -3.87
CA VAL A 90 4.17 -7.57 -3.87
C VAL A 90 3.64 -7.37 -2.47
N ASN A 91 3.20 -6.15 -2.19
CA ASN A 91 2.38 -5.82 -1.03
C ASN A 91 0.95 -5.51 -1.52
N VAL A 92 -0.06 -6.16 -0.95
CA VAL A 92 -1.45 -5.87 -1.31
C VAL A 92 -1.95 -4.68 -0.50
N LYS A 93 -2.36 -3.63 -1.20
CA LYS A 93 -2.87 -2.41 -0.58
C LYS A 93 -4.39 -2.51 -0.45
N VAL A 94 -4.89 -2.41 0.79
CA VAL A 94 -6.29 -2.67 1.15
C VAL A 94 -6.83 -1.43 1.86
N PRO A 95 -7.93 -0.81 1.41
CA PRO A 95 -8.51 0.32 2.12
C PRO A 95 -9.04 -0.12 3.48
N VAL A 96 -8.91 0.74 4.49
CA VAL A 96 -9.36 0.45 5.86
C VAL A 96 -10.89 0.23 5.95
N THR A 97 -11.64 0.78 5.01
CA THR A 97 -13.07 0.58 4.85
C THR A 97 -13.41 0.36 3.38
N ASN A 98 -14.54 -0.30 3.11
CA ASN A 98 -15.16 -0.25 1.79
C ASN A 98 -15.83 1.12 1.53
N THR A 99 -16.40 1.31 0.33
CA THR A 99 -17.07 2.55 -0.09
C THR A 99 -18.31 2.88 0.74
N LYS A 100 -18.89 1.89 1.43
CA LYS A 100 -20.01 2.05 2.36
C LYS A 100 -19.55 2.48 3.77
N GLY A 101 -18.25 2.63 3.99
CA GLY A 101 -17.67 3.00 5.28
C GLY A 101 -17.59 1.85 6.28
N VAL A 102 -17.81 0.60 5.84
CA VAL A 102 -17.70 -0.59 6.70
C VAL A 102 -16.23 -0.98 6.83
N PHE A 103 -15.77 -1.16 8.06
CA PHE A 103 -14.40 -1.54 8.38
C PHE A 103 -14.03 -2.90 7.78
N ALA A 104 -12.92 -2.94 7.03
CA ALA A 104 -12.44 -4.13 6.31
C ALA A 104 -11.67 -5.13 7.21
N GLY A 105 -11.95 -5.16 8.52
CA GLY A 105 -11.20 -5.97 9.49
C GLY A 105 -11.17 -7.46 9.17
N GLU A 106 -12.27 -8.02 8.67
CA GLU A 106 -12.35 -9.43 8.27
C GLU A 106 -11.44 -9.74 7.09
N VAL A 107 -11.38 -8.84 6.10
CA VAL A 107 -10.47 -8.92 4.95
C VAL A 107 -9.01 -8.85 5.41
N ILE A 108 -8.69 -7.88 6.27
CA ILE A 108 -7.34 -7.69 6.82
C ILE A 108 -6.88 -8.94 7.58
N LYS A 109 -7.75 -9.49 8.43
CA LYS A 109 -7.45 -10.68 9.22
C LYS A 109 -7.27 -11.92 8.34
N ALA A 110 -8.14 -12.14 7.37
CA ALA A 110 -8.06 -13.28 6.45
C ALA A 110 -6.74 -13.26 5.66
N LEU A 111 -6.42 -12.13 5.03
CA LEU A 111 -5.22 -12.02 4.19
C LEU A 111 -3.92 -12.06 5.00
N SER A 112 -3.89 -11.43 6.18
CA SER A 112 -2.70 -11.51 7.05
C SER A 112 -2.49 -12.93 7.60
N ASN A 113 -3.55 -13.67 7.90
CA ASN A 113 -3.48 -15.08 8.28
C ASN A 113 -2.93 -15.97 7.16
N GLU A 114 -3.15 -15.59 5.89
CA GLU A 114 -2.57 -16.25 4.72
C GLU A 114 -1.11 -15.85 4.44
N GLY A 115 -0.54 -14.96 5.25
CA GLY A 115 0.84 -14.48 5.09
C GLY A 115 1.03 -13.47 3.97
N ILE A 116 -0.07 -12.92 3.41
CA ILE A 116 0.00 -11.86 2.40
C ILE A 116 0.48 -10.57 3.07
N ILE A 117 1.51 -9.94 2.48
CA ILE A 117 2.03 -8.66 3.00
C ILE A 117 1.05 -7.55 2.67
N LEU A 118 0.51 -6.90 3.70
CA LEU A 118 -0.54 -5.89 3.54
C LEU A 118 0.00 -4.46 3.63
N ASN A 119 -0.63 -3.56 2.89
CA ASN A 119 -0.52 -2.11 3.05
C ASN A 119 -1.92 -1.52 3.27
N ILE A 120 -2.31 -1.33 4.52
CA ILE A 120 -3.64 -0.82 4.85
C ILE A 120 -3.67 0.68 4.58
N THR A 121 -4.54 1.12 3.67
CA THR A 121 -4.55 2.49 3.14
C THR A 121 -5.81 3.26 3.52
N ALA A 122 -5.81 4.57 3.22
CA ALA A 122 -6.92 5.48 3.51
C ALA A 122 -7.25 5.53 5.01
N VAL A 123 -6.23 5.47 5.86
CA VAL A 123 -6.36 5.62 7.32
C VAL A 123 -6.25 7.09 7.67
N PHE A 124 -7.18 7.59 8.50
CA PHE A 124 -7.27 9.01 8.85
C PHE A 124 -7.26 9.28 10.36
N THR A 125 -7.50 8.26 11.19
CA THR A 125 -7.64 8.45 12.65
C THR A 125 -6.80 7.44 13.44
N PRO A 126 -6.36 7.79 14.66
CA PRO A 126 -5.69 6.84 15.55
C PRO A 126 -6.56 5.60 15.85
N LYS A 127 -7.88 5.78 15.94
CA LYS A 127 -8.79 4.67 16.19
C LYS A 127 -8.79 3.63 15.07
N GLN A 128 -8.70 4.08 13.82
CA GLN A 128 -8.53 3.16 12.69
C GLN A 128 -7.18 2.44 12.75
N VAL A 129 -6.10 3.10 13.18
CA VAL A 129 -4.79 2.44 13.37
C VAL A 129 -4.89 1.33 14.42
N GLU A 130 -5.53 1.59 15.57
CA GLU A 130 -5.78 0.58 16.61
C GLU A 130 -6.58 -0.61 16.05
N MET A 131 -7.71 -0.33 15.38
CA MET A 131 -8.57 -1.38 14.81
C MET A 131 -7.84 -2.23 13.78
N VAL A 132 -6.98 -1.62 12.95
CA VAL A 132 -6.14 -2.33 11.99
C VAL A 132 -5.12 -3.20 12.70
N ALA A 133 -4.44 -2.69 13.74
CA ALA A 133 -3.48 -3.45 14.52
C ALA A 133 -4.12 -4.68 15.18
N ASP A 134 -5.34 -4.54 15.73
CA ASP A 134 -6.10 -5.64 16.34
C ASP A 134 -6.56 -6.69 15.32
N ALA A 135 -6.77 -6.29 14.06
CA ALA A 135 -7.21 -7.20 13.00
C ALA A 135 -6.07 -8.02 12.38
N ILE A 136 -4.83 -7.51 12.41
CA ILE A 136 -3.66 -8.18 11.84
C ILE A 136 -3.25 -9.37 12.72
N VAL A 137 -3.05 -10.54 12.11
CA VAL A 137 -2.56 -11.72 12.84
C VAL A 137 -1.15 -11.46 13.41
N PRO A 138 -0.87 -11.84 14.68
CA PRO A 138 0.44 -11.65 15.27
C PRO A 138 1.58 -12.23 14.43
N GLY A 139 2.61 -11.41 14.18
CA GLY A 139 3.77 -11.79 13.38
C GLY A 139 3.60 -11.60 11.87
N ALA A 140 2.41 -11.29 11.38
CA ALA A 140 2.20 -10.96 9.97
C ALA A 140 2.86 -9.62 9.61
N HIS A 141 3.40 -9.53 8.39
CA HIS A 141 3.98 -8.30 7.87
C HIS A 141 2.89 -7.40 7.30
N ALA A 142 2.74 -6.20 7.87
CA ALA A 142 1.80 -5.21 7.38
C ALA A 142 2.32 -3.79 7.57
N MET A 143 1.87 -2.88 6.71
CA MET A 143 2.06 -1.45 6.81
C MET A 143 0.70 -0.77 7.01
N VAL A 144 0.66 0.33 7.75
CA VAL A 144 -0.52 1.17 7.91
C VAL A 144 -0.21 2.55 7.34
N SER A 145 -0.88 2.91 6.25
CA SER A 145 -0.70 4.15 5.50
C SER A 145 -1.71 5.20 5.94
N VAL A 146 -1.27 6.09 6.83
CA VAL A 146 -2.05 7.24 7.31
C VAL A 146 -1.94 8.41 6.32
N PHE A 147 -3.07 8.97 5.92
CA PHE A 147 -3.14 10.01 4.89
C PHE A 147 -2.99 11.41 5.48
N ALA A 148 -1.79 11.72 6.00
CA ALA A 148 -1.48 12.99 6.65
C ALA A 148 -1.83 14.22 5.78
N GLY A 149 -1.51 14.19 4.48
CA GLY A 149 -1.84 15.29 3.57
C GLY A 149 -3.35 15.53 3.43
N ARG A 150 -4.15 14.46 3.33
CA ARG A 150 -5.61 14.58 3.25
C ARG A 150 -6.24 15.05 4.56
N ILE A 151 -5.66 14.69 5.71
CA ILE A 151 -6.06 15.25 6.99
C ILE A 151 -5.80 16.77 6.99
N ALA A 152 -4.61 17.19 6.57
CA ALA A 152 -4.25 18.61 6.47
C ALA A 152 -5.17 19.40 5.52
N ASP A 153 -5.57 18.82 4.39
CA ASP A 153 -6.50 19.44 3.43
C ASP A 153 -7.86 19.80 4.08
N THR A 154 -8.23 19.14 5.19
CA THR A 154 -9.47 19.44 5.94
C THR A 154 -9.32 20.58 6.96
N GLY A 155 -8.12 21.15 7.10
CA GLY A 155 -7.78 22.16 8.11
C GLY A 155 -7.41 21.59 9.49
N VAL A 156 -7.20 20.27 9.59
CA VAL A 156 -6.77 19.58 10.82
C VAL A 156 -5.25 19.36 10.77
N ASP A 157 -4.53 19.64 11.86
CA ASP A 157 -3.10 19.29 11.98
C ASP A 157 -2.94 17.76 11.99
N PRO A 158 -2.24 17.15 11.01
CA PRO A 158 -2.02 15.71 10.97
C PRO A 158 -0.93 15.22 11.94
N LEU A 159 -0.03 16.10 12.41
CA LEU A 159 1.13 15.70 13.21
C LEU A 159 0.78 14.95 14.49
N PRO A 160 -0.28 15.29 15.25
CA PRO A 160 -0.69 14.52 16.42
C PRO A 160 -1.09 13.08 16.10
N ILE A 161 -1.58 12.80 14.89
CA ILE A 161 -2.03 11.46 14.47
C ILE A 161 -0.84 10.59 14.03
N MET A 162 0.27 11.22 13.64
CA MET A 162 1.48 10.54 13.14
C MET A 162 2.49 10.19 14.25
N ARG A 163 2.16 10.41 15.52
CA ARG A 163 3.04 10.23 16.69
C ARG A 163 2.83 8.89 17.39
#